data_AF-A0A929GF79-F1
#
_entry.id   AF-A0A929GF79-F1
#
_cell.length_a   1.000
_cell.length_b   1.000
_cell.length_c   1.000
_cell.angle_alpha   90.00
_cell.angle_beta   90.00
_cell.angle_gamma   90.00
#
_symmetry.space_group_name_H-M   'P 1'
#
loop_
_entity.id
_entity.type
_entity.pdbx_description
1 polymer ?
#
loop_
_entity_poly.entity_id
_entity_poly.type
_entity_poly.pdbx_seq_one_letter_code
_entity_poly.pdbx_strand_id
1 'polypeptide(L)'
;STKEIKGSTTNYCFKGCMFNKIFLVGDAAGLASKITGEGISFALTSGKEIAIKIIESNYTTTELNRIVRIKKRQEKILKIYEIMPFLQNFLYKIYIKLMKNKWFQIYFGN
;
A
#
# COMPACT_ATOMS: atom_id res chain seq x y z
N SER A 1 22.14 -25.98 9.83
CA SER A 1 20.80 -25.52 10.25
C SER A 1 20.30 -24.51 9.23
N THR A 2 19.55 -24.97 8.24
CA THR A 2 18.93 -24.12 7.20
C THR A 2 17.74 -23.40 7.82
N LYS A 3 17.89 -22.10 8.14
CA LYS A 3 16.78 -21.27 8.60
C LYS A 3 15.79 -21.10 7.44
N GLU A 4 14.64 -21.76 7.52
CA GLU A 4 13.50 -21.45 6.65
C GLU A 4 13.06 -20.00 6.90
N ILE A 5 13.08 -19.20 5.84
CA ILE A 5 12.57 -17.83 5.87
C ILE A 5 11.05 -17.92 5.73
N LYS A 6 10.32 -17.69 6.84
CA LYS A 6 8.85 -17.61 6.84
C LYS A 6 8.41 -16.14 6.72
N GLY A 7 7.65 -15.83 5.68
CA GLY A 7 6.96 -14.55 5.55
C GLY A 7 5.63 -14.53 6.32
N SER A 8 5.20 -13.35 6.76
CA SER A 8 3.87 -13.13 7.37
C SER A 8 2.95 -12.35 6.44
N THR A 9 1.65 -12.54 6.59
CA THR A 9 0.65 -11.76 5.84
C THR A 9 0.59 -10.32 6.38
N THR A 10 0.71 -9.36 5.47
CA THR A 10 0.68 -7.94 5.78
C THR A 10 -0.76 -7.45 5.89
N ASN A 11 -1.12 -6.83 7.03
CA ASN A 11 -2.42 -6.19 7.16
C ASN A 11 -2.42 -4.84 6.43
N TYR A 12 -3.46 -4.61 5.64
CA TYR A 12 -3.64 -3.41 4.82
C TYR A 12 -4.93 -2.66 5.12
N CYS A 13 -5.75 -3.12 6.08
CA CYS A 13 -7.04 -2.50 6.37
C CYS A 13 -6.86 -1.31 7.31
N PHE A 14 -6.72 -0.11 6.73
CA PHE A 14 -6.51 1.10 7.53
C PHE A 14 -7.79 1.53 8.27
N LYS A 15 -7.73 1.60 9.59
CA LYS A 15 -8.84 2.08 10.46
C LYS A 15 -8.50 3.34 11.28
N GLY A 16 -7.22 3.66 11.41
CA GLY A 16 -6.72 4.79 12.20
C GLY A 16 -5.39 4.45 12.86
N CYS A 17 -4.64 5.47 13.29
CA CYS A 17 -3.35 5.30 13.98
C CYS A 17 -3.41 5.67 15.47
N MET A 18 -4.41 6.43 15.91
CA MET A 18 -4.47 7.03 17.25
C MET A 18 -5.87 6.83 17.83
N PHE A 19 -5.94 6.16 18.98
CA PHE A 19 -7.16 5.81 19.68
C PHE A 19 -6.99 6.12 21.18
N ASN A 20 -7.18 7.39 21.54
CA ASN A 20 -6.97 7.89 22.90
C ASN A 20 -5.54 7.61 23.40
N LYS A 21 -5.35 6.57 24.23
CA LYS A 21 -4.04 6.14 24.76
C LYS A 21 -3.38 5.01 23.96
N ILE A 22 -4.02 4.54 22.89
CA ILE A 22 -3.55 3.43 22.07
C ILE A 22 -3.08 3.98 20.72
N PHE A 23 -1.89 3.57 20.31
CA PHE A 23 -1.30 3.95 19.03
C PHE A 23 -0.99 2.71 18.20
N LEU A 24 -1.39 2.74 16.93
CA LEU A 24 -1.08 1.69 15.96
C LEU A 24 -0.14 2.26 14.90
N VAL A 25 0.86 1.48 14.51
CA VAL A 25 1.87 1.86 13.51
C VAL A 25 2.12 0.69 12.56
N GLY A 26 2.68 0.99 11.37
CA GLY A 26 2.97 -0.02 10.35
C GLY A 26 1.79 -0.91 9.99
N ASP A 27 2.03 -2.22 9.89
CA ASP A 27 1.03 -3.22 9.55
C ASP A 27 -0.08 -3.32 10.62
N ALA A 28 0.23 -3.05 11.89
CA ALA A 28 -0.78 -3.05 12.94
C ALA A 28 -1.84 -1.95 12.70
N ALA A 29 -1.44 -0.81 12.14
CA ALA A 29 -2.36 0.25 11.70
C ALA A 29 -3.01 -0.04 10.33
N GLY A 30 -2.58 -1.08 9.63
CA GLY A 30 -3.01 -1.38 8.27
C GLY A 30 -2.41 -0.43 7.23
N LEU A 31 -1.25 0.18 7.51
CA LEU A 31 -0.67 1.21 6.64
C LEU A 31 -0.03 0.65 5.36
N ALA A 32 0.32 -0.63 5.32
CA ALA A 32 1.00 -1.22 4.17
C ALA A 32 0.24 -1.02 2.86
N SER A 33 0.98 -0.64 1.82
CA SER A 33 0.43 -0.40 0.49
C SER A 33 0.17 -1.71 -0.24
N LYS A 34 -1.09 -1.93 -0.65
CA LYS A 34 -1.47 -3.05 -1.53
C LYS A 34 -0.92 -2.91 -2.95
N ILE A 35 -0.68 -1.68 -3.40
CA ILE A 35 -0.34 -1.38 -4.80
C ILE A 35 1.17 -1.45 -5.01
N THR A 36 1.93 -0.85 -4.10
CA THR A 36 3.39 -0.72 -4.22
C THR A 36 4.15 -1.75 -3.37
N GLY A 37 3.48 -2.44 -2.44
CA GLY A 37 4.15 -3.35 -1.50
C GLY A 37 4.97 -2.64 -0.41
N GLU A 38 4.94 -1.30 -0.35
CA GLU A 38 5.64 -0.54 0.68
C GLU A 38 4.96 -0.74 2.05
N GLY A 39 5.62 -1.51 2.91
CA GLY A 39 5.26 -1.67 4.33
C GLY A 39 6.34 -1.18 5.28
N ILE A 40 7.61 -1.51 4.99
CA ILE A 40 8.76 -1.19 5.87
C ILE A 40 8.94 0.31 6.06
N SER A 41 8.97 1.08 4.96
CA SER A 41 9.13 2.54 5.02
C SER A 41 7.99 3.20 5.81
N PHE A 42 6.76 2.72 5.63
CA PHE A 42 5.60 3.23 6.36
C PHE A 42 5.63 2.84 7.83
N ALA A 43 6.08 1.64 8.17
CA ALA A 43 6.25 1.20 9.56
C ALA A 43 7.30 2.05 10.30
N LEU A 44 8.46 2.29 9.68
CA LEU A 44 9.52 3.13 10.26
C LEU A 44 9.05 4.58 10.45
N THR A 45 8.43 5.17 9.42
CA THR A 45 7.99 6.56 9.46
C THR A 45 6.86 6.76 10.48
N SER A 46 5.85 5.88 10.48
CA SER A 46 4.74 5.93 11.45
C SER A 46 5.21 5.69 12.88
N GLY A 47 6.12 4.74 13.10
CA GLY A 47 6.74 4.49 14.40
C GLY A 47 7.46 5.73 14.94
N LYS A 48 8.30 6.36 14.11
CA LYS A 48 9.02 7.59 14.49
C LYS A 48 8.07 8.73 14.85
N GLU A 49 7.08 9.01 14.00
CA GLU A 49 6.15 10.11 14.21
C GLU A 49 5.29 9.93 15.47
N ILE A 50 4.84 8.70 15.73
CA ILE A 50 4.10 8.36 16.96
C ILE A 50 5.00 8.45 18.19
N ALA A 51 6.26 8.01 18.11
CA ALA A 51 7.20 8.13 19.23
C ALA A 51 7.40 9.60 19.63
N ILE A 52 7.58 10.50 18.65
CA ILE A 52 7.67 11.95 18.91
C ILE A 52 6.36 12.46 19.51
N LYS A 53 5.20 12.05 18.98
CA LYS A 53 3.87 12.44 19.51
C LYS A 53 3.63 12.00 20.96
N ILE A 54 4.20 10.87 21.37
CA ILE A 54 4.10 10.37 22.75
C ILE A 54 4.94 11.23 23.71
N ILE A 55 6.15 11.63 23.28
CA ILE A 55 7.03 12.49 24.07
C ILE A 55 6.47 13.92 24.12
N GLU A 56 6.03 14.43 22.98
CA GLU A 56 5.52 15.78 22.78
C GLU A 56 4.05 15.73 22.34
N SER A 57 3.14 15.87 23.30
CA SER A 57 1.69 15.77 23.03
C SER A 57 1.18 16.80 22.03
N ASN A 58 1.84 17.96 21.91
CA ASN A 58 1.51 19.02 20.96
C ASN A 58 2.12 18.83 19.55
N TYR A 59 2.96 17.80 19.36
CA TYR A 59 3.57 17.53 18.07
C TYR A 59 2.53 17.20 17.00
N THR A 60 2.74 17.69 15.78
CA THR A 60 1.87 17.38 14.63
C THR A 60 2.55 16.35 13.73
N THR A 61 1.92 15.18 13.58
CA THR A 61 2.47 14.06 12.81
C THR A 61 2.31 14.26 11.30
N THR A 62 3.14 15.13 10.73
CA THR A 62 3.05 15.57 9.33
C THR A 62 3.31 14.43 8.34
N GLU A 63 4.36 13.63 8.55
CA GLU A 63 4.70 12.53 7.65
C GLU A 63 3.72 11.38 7.77
N LEU A 64 3.24 11.09 8.98
CA LEU A 64 2.17 10.10 9.17
C LEU A 64 0.91 10.53 8.41
N ASN A 65 0.53 11.80 8.50
CA ASN A 65 -0.62 12.34 7.77
C ASN A 65 -0.43 12.27 6.25
N ARG A 66 0.80 12.39 5.75
CA ARG A 66 1.12 12.20 4.32
C ARG A 66 0.93 10.74 3.89
N ILE A 67 1.46 9.79 4.65
CA ILE A 67 1.31 8.36 4.39
C ILE A 67 -0.16 7.96 4.39
N VAL A 68 -0.94 8.41 5.39
CA VAL A 68 -2.38 8.14 5.49
C VAL A 68 -3.14 8.67 4.27
N ARG A 69 -2.78 9.86 3.76
CA ARG A 69 -3.38 10.43 2.53
C ARG A 69 -3.08 9.57 1.31
N ILE A 70 -1.83 9.14 1.13
CA ILE A 70 -1.41 8.26 0.02
C ILE A 70 -2.18 6.95 0.08
N LYS A 71 -2.23 6.32 1.26
CA LYS A 71 -2.92 5.06 1.51
C LYS A 71 -4.42 5.15 1.18
N LYS A 72 -5.12 6.17 1.68
CA LYS A 72 -6.55 6.39 1.37
C LYS A 72 -6.79 6.57 -0.13
N ARG A 73 -5.90 7.26 -0.83
CA ARG A 73 -5.99 7.44 -2.29
C ARG A 73 -5.84 6.09 -3.01
N GLN A 74 -4.85 5.29 -2.64
CA GLN A 74 -4.63 3.95 -3.21
C GLN A 74 -5.84 3.04 -2.98
N GLU A 75 -6.39 3.00 -1.77
CA GLU A 75 -7.59 2.21 -1.48
C GLU A 75 -8.81 2.67 -2.27
N LYS A 76 -8.99 3.98 -2.47
CA LYS A 76 -10.08 4.51 -3.29
C LYS A 76 -9.95 4.08 -4.75
N ILE A 77 -8.75 4.17 -5.32
CA ILE A 77 -8.46 3.72 -6.69
C ILE A 77 -8.73 2.22 -6.82
N LEU A 78 -8.25 1.43 -5.86
CA LEU A 78 -8.44 -0.02 -5.86
C LEU A 78 -9.93 -0.40 -5.77
N LYS A 79 -10.71 0.27 -4.92
CA LYS A 79 -12.17 0.06 -4.84
C LYS A 79 -12.86 0.38 -6.15
N ILE A 80 -12.50 1.48 -6.81
CA ILE A 80 -13.06 1.83 -8.12
C ILE A 80 -12.71 0.74 -9.15
N TYR A 81 -11.47 0.27 -9.14
CA TYR A 81 -11.02 -0.82 -10.02
C TYR A 81 -11.81 -2.11 -9.78
N GLU A 82 -12.04 -2.49 -8.51
CA GLU A 82 -12.83 -3.66 -8.12
C GLU A 82 -14.31 -3.53 -8.52
N ILE A 83 -14.89 -2.32 -8.46
CA ILE A 83 -16.29 -2.05 -8.83
C ILE A 83 -16.50 -1.99 -10.35
N MET A 84 -15.46 -1.75 -11.15
CA MET A 84 -15.55 -1.59 -12.60
C MET A 84 -14.95 -2.80 -13.35
N PRO A 85 -15.57 -4.00 -13.30
CA PRO A 85 -15.06 -5.20 -13.98
C PRO A 85 -15.02 -5.04 -15.50
N PHE A 86 -15.86 -4.16 -16.07
CA PHE A 86 -15.80 -3.82 -17.49
C PHE A 86 -14.45 -3.19 -17.88
N LEU A 87 -13.89 -2.31 -17.04
CA LEU A 87 -12.60 -1.69 -17.29
C LEU A 87 -11.47 -2.72 -17.23
N GLN A 88 -11.55 -3.66 -16.28
CA GLN A 88 -10.60 -4.77 -16.18
C GLN A 88 -10.61 -5.62 -17.46
N ASN A 89 -11.80 -5.99 -17.93
CA ASN A 89 -11.96 -6.78 -19.15
C ASN A 89 -11.51 -6.01 -20.40
N PHE A 90 -11.79 -4.70 -20.45
CA PHE A 90 -11.33 -3.83 -21.54
C PHE A 90 -9.80 -3.74 -21.59
N LEU A 91 -9.14 -3.48 -20.47
CA LEU A 91 -7.68 -3.44 -20.37
C LEU A 91 -7.05 -4.79 -20.70
N TYR A 92 -7.63 -5.89 -20.20
CA TYR A 92 -7.17 -7.24 -20.51
C TYR A 92 -7.27 -7.54 -22.01
N LYS A 93 -8.39 -7.19 -22.66
CA LYS A 93 -8.55 -7.36 -24.12
C LYS A 93 -7.55 -6.52 -24.91
N ILE A 94 -7.29 -5.28 -24.50
CA ILE A 94 -6.25 -4.43 -25.11
C ILE A 94 -4.89 -5.10 -24.95
N TYR A 95 -4.55 -5.54 -23.74
CA TYR A 95 -3.29 -6.21 -23.44
C TYR A 95 -3.10 -7.44 -24.34
N ILE A 96 -4.08 -8.32 -24.44
CA ILE A 96 -4.02 -9.50 -25.32
C ILE A 96 -3.91 -9.10 -26.79
N LYS A 97 -4.62 -8.05 -27.23
CA LYS A 97 -4.53 -7.56 -28.62
C LYS A 97 -3.15 -7.00 -28.94
N LEU A 98 -2.53 -6.28 -27.99
CA LEU A 98 -1.16 -5.78 -28.10
C LEU A 98 -0.17 -6.94 -28.10
N MET A 99 -0.30 -7.90 -27.18
CA MET A 99 0.54 -9.11 -27.13
C MET A 99 0.48 -9.94 -28.40
N LYS A 100 -0.63 -9.92 -29.14
CA LYS A 100 -0.79 -10.60 -30.43
C LYS A 100 -0.22 -9.82 -31.63
N ASN A 101 0.13 -8.55 -31.44
CA ASN A 101 0.72 -7.74 -32.49
C ASN A 101 2.20 -8.10 -32.66
N LYS A 102 2.60 -8.47 -33.88
CA LYS A 102 3.98 -8.85 -34.22
C LYS A 102 5.01 -7.80 -33.81
N TRP A 103 4.68 -6.51 -33.95
CA TRP A 103 5.58 -5.42 -33.55
C TRP A 103 5.86 -5.41 -32.04
N PHE A 104 4.81 -5.63 -31.23
CA PHE A 104 4.92 -5.67 -29.78
C PHE A 104 5.70 -6.90 -29.30
N GLN A 105 5.51 -8.05 -29.97
CA GLN A 105 6.28 -9.28 -29.69
C GLN A 105 7.76 -9.12 -30.03
N ILE A 106 8.11 -8.41 -31.10
CA ILE A 106 9.52 -8.16 -31.44
C ILE A 106 10.19 -7.24 -30.42
N TYR A 107 9.45 -6.26 -29.87
CA TYR A 107 10.00 -5.30 -28.91
C TYR A 107 10.11 -5.85 -27.47
N PHE A 108 9.19 -6.71 -27.04
CA PHE A 108 9.13 -7.25 -25.66
C PHE A 108 9.41 -8.77 -25.54
N GLY A 109 9.50 -9.49 -26.65
CA GLY A 109 9.61 -10.96 -26.70
C GLY A 109 11.02 -11.51 -26.92
N ASN A 110 12.05 -10.69 -26.69
CA ASN A 110 13.42 -11.16 -26.46
C ASN A 110 13.73 -11.15 -24.96
#